data_AF-A0A1Y0MLM5-F1
#
_entry.id   AF-A0A1Y0MLM5-F1
#
_cell.length_a   1.000
_cell.length_b   1.000
_cell.length_c   1.000
_cell.angle_alpha   90.00
_cell.angle_beta   90.00
_cell.angle_gamma   90.00
#
_symmetry.space_group_name_H-M   'P 1'
#
loop_
_entity.id
_entity.type
_entity.pdbx_description
1 polymer ?
#
loop_
_entity_poly.entity_id
_entity_poly.type
_entity_poly.pdbx_seq_one_letter_code
_entity_poly.pdbx_strand_id
1 'polypeptide(L)'
;MTIVVFFNACNKKNQSKSSDSKIIEVSYFGQKPPGTTAEIFAPEIVSVNGRYEYAVSFSPDMNEMYFSGNKEEKPQVVYFSRLKDEKWSTPKIANFTKGKKKNELEGFVSLNGEKIFFTAYDSIFSDENIWYVNRLENSWSEAIKLDSPINDDIVFYSNTSENGDLFYTSISQWKMYYAPNKNGEFPEVHEVGIEYGGHGFISPSQDFILVDAQKENEETKDRDIHVCFKDKDGTWSKPINLGDAVNSKFAETCPSLTPDGKYLFFSRYDEEGGLSNIYWISAEVINKVKSVEFDRH
;
A
#
# COMPACT_ATOMS: atom_id res chain seq x y z
N MET A 1 -45.99 -67.56 12.34
CA MET A 1 -45.11 -67.05 11.26
C MET A 1 -44.84 -65.60 11.59
N THR A 2 -43.71 -65.35 12.23
CA THR A 2 -43.37 -64.10 12.91
C THR A 2 -42.71 -63.15 11.92
N ILE A 3 -43.29 -61.97 11.72
CA ILE A 3 -42.72 -60.92 10.88
C ILE A 3 -41.86 -60.02 11.79
N VAL A 4 -40.56 -60.04 11.55
CA VAL A 4 -39.57 -59.15 12.19
C VAL A 4 -39.29 -58.00 11.22
N VAL A 5 -39.59 -56.78 11.64
CA VAL A 5 -39.25 -55.55 10.91
C VAL A 5 -37.94 -55.02 11.46
N PHE A 6 -36.89 -54.99 10.63
CA PHE A 6 -35.61 -54.37 10.96
C PHE A 6 -35.65 -52.87 10.61
N PHE A 7 -35.52 -52.01 11.61
CA PHE A 7 -35.16 -50.60 11.42
C PHE A 7 -33.64 -50.51 11.22
N ASN A 8 -33.21 -50.16 10.02
CA ASN A 8 -31.81 -49.82 9.74
C ASN A 8 -31.58 -48.34 10.11
N ALA A 9 -30.89 -48.12 11.23
CA ALA A 9 -30.38 -46.80 11.61
C ALA A 9 -29.08 -46.51 10.82
N CYS A 10 -29.15 -45.58 9.86
CA CYS A 10 -27.98 -45.08 9.15
C CYS A 10 -27.14 -44.18 10.07
N ASN A 11 -26.00 -44.69 10.53
CA ASN A 11 -24.96 -43.92 11.20
C ASN A 11 -24.19 -43.09 10.15
N LYS A 12 -24.53 -41.80 10.00
CA LYS A 12 -23.71 -40.85 9.23
C LYS A 12 -22.46 -40.50 10.04
N LYS A 13 -21.32 -41.08 9.68
CA LYS A 13 -20.01 -40.54 10.08
C LYS A 13 -19.80 -39.20 9.37
N ASN A 14 -19.87 -38.10 10.13
CA ASN A 14 -19.35 -36.80 9.74
C ASN A 14 -17.83 -36.91 9.54
N GLN A 15 -17.37 -36.80 8.30
CA GLN A 15 -16.01 -36.36 8.01
C GLN A 15 -16.07 -34.89 7.61
N SER A 16 -15.82 -34.02 8.59
CA SER A 16 -15.40 -32.65 8.34
C SER A 16 -14.02 -32.70 7.68
N LYS A 17 -13.96 -32.50 6.36
CA LYS A 17 -12.71 -32.09 5.72
C LYS A 17 -12.47 -30.63 6.08
N SER A 18 -11.58 -30.41 7.05
CA SER A 18 -10.93 -29.12 7.26
C SER A 18 -10.17 -28.75 5.98
N SER A 19 -10.66 -27.76 5.23
CA SER A 19 -9.96 -27.18 4.08
C SER A 19 -9.01 -26.04 4.47
N ASP A 20 -8.77 -25.83 5.76
CA ASP A 20 -7.84 -24.84 6.28
C ASP A 20 -6.43 -25.43 6.42
N SER A 21 -5.63 -25.46 5.35
CA SER A 21 -4.15 -25.47 5.45
C SER A 21 -3.37 -25.40 4.11
N LYS A 22 -3.96 -24.90 3.02
CA LYS A 22 -3.23 -24.69 1.74
C LYS A 22 -3.40 -23.27 1.21
N ILE A 23 -3.29 -22.27 2.08
CA ILE A 23 -3.09 -20.88 1.65
C ILE A 23 -1.62 -20.77 1.20
N ILE A 24 -1.42 -21.23 -0.04
CA ILE A 24 -0.34 -21.05 -1.01
C ILE A 24 0.86 -20.22 -0.50
N GLU A 25 1.89 -20.90 0.03
CA GLU A 25 3.26 -20.35 0.23
C GLU A 25 3.84 -19.69 -1.04
N VAL A 26 3.27 -20.02 -2.20
CA VAL A 26 3.68 -19.53 -3.53
C VAL A 26 3.15 -18.12 -3.84
N SER A 27 2.22 -17.56 -3.06
CA SER A 27 1.53 -16.30 -3.40
C SER A 27 2.36 -15.04 -3.23
N TYR A 28 3.54 -15.08 -2.60
CA TYR A 28 4.37 -13.90 -2.36
C TYR A 28 5.84 -14.21 -2.66
N PHE A 29 6.15 -14.51 -3.93
CA PHE A 29 7.50 -14.90 -4.37
C PHE A 29 8.09 -16.11 -3.63
N GLY A 30 7.23 -17.01 -3.13
CA GLY A 30 7.64 -18.18 -2.33
C GLY A 30 7.90 -17.88 -0.85
N GLN A 31 7.64 -16.65 -0.39
CA GLN A 31 7.73 -16.26 1.01
C GLN A 31 6.41 -16.57 1.74
N LYS A 32 6.54 -17.08 2.96
CA LYS A 32 5.41 -17.27 3.87
C LYS A 32 4.86 -15.91 4.30
N PRO A 33 3.54 -15.75 4.43
CA PRO A 33 2.98 -14.53 5.01
C PRO A 33 3.56 -14.19 6.38
N PRO A 34 3.76 -12.91 6.70
CA PRO A 34 4.42 -12.48 7.92
C PRO A 34 3.49 -12.63 9.12
N GLY A 35 4.09 -12.75 10.30
CA GLY A 35 3.38 -12.71 11.58
C GLY A 35 3.25 -11.28 12.11
N THR A 36 3.40 -11.15 13.43
CA THR A 36 3.34 -9.86 14.15
C THR A 36 4.71 -9.19 14.31
N THR A 37 5.71 -9.63 13.54
CA THR A 37 7.05 -9.08 13.51
C THR A 37 7.36 -8.73 12.07
N ALA A 38 7.79 -7.50 11.83
CA ALA A 38 8.14 -7.07 10.48
C ALA A 38 9.37 -7.82 9.98
N GLU A 39 9.31 -8.25 8.72
CA GLU A 39 10.39 -8.95 8.03
C GLU A 39 10.60 -8.35 6.63
N ILE A 40 11.77 -8.55 6.03
CA ILE A 40 12.06 -8.07 4.67
C ILE A 40 11.16 -8.83 3.69
N PHE A 41 10.60 -8.11 2.71
CA PHE A 41 9.74 -8.68 1.69
C PHE A 41 10.53 -9.12 0.45
N ALA A 42 10.32 -10.38 0.06
CA ALA A 42 10.89 -11.04 -1.12
C ALA A 42 12.38 -10.70 -1.32
N PRO A 43 13.27 -11.05 -0.37
CA PRO A 43 14.68 -10.73 -0.43
C PRO A 43 15.34 -11.27 -1.71
N GLU A 44 16.27 -10.50 -2.27
CA GLU A 44 16.98 -10.76 -3.53
C GLU A 44 16.09 -10.73 -4.79
N ILE A 45 14.79 -10.43 -4.65
CA ILE A 45 13.84 -10.32 -5.76
C ILE A 45 13.24 -8.92 -5.82
N VAL A 46 12.61 -8.49 -4.71
CA VAL A 46 12.03 -7.15 -4.55
C VAL A 46 12.99 -6.27 -3.77
N SER A 47 13.38 -6.70 -2.57
CA SER A 47 14.40 -6.03 -1.77
C SER A 47 15.78 -6.53 -2.14
N VAL A 48 16.55 -5.70 -2.86
CA VAL A 48 17.88 -6.09 -3.37
C VAL A 48 18.94 -5.08 -2.93
N ASN A 49 20.10 -5.61 -2.53
CA ASN A 49 21.22 -4.80 -2.06
C ASN A 49 21.58 -3.68 -3.06
N GLY A 50 21.73 -2.45 -2.57
CA GLY A 50 22.17 -1.32 -3.38
C GLY A 50 21.07 -0.65 -4.23
N ARG A 51 19.79 -0.89 -3.90
CA ARG A 51 18.64 -0.20 -4.48
C ARG A 51 17.69 0.22 -3.35
N TYR A 52 17.22 1.46 -3.43
CA TYR A 52 16.20 2.00 -2.53
C TYR A 52 14.82 1.59 -3.03
N GLU A 53 14.05 0.80 -2.28
CA GLU A 53 12.68 0.39 -2.66
C GLU A 53 11.60 0.80 -1.67
N TYR A 54 10.42 1.14 -2.21
CA TYR A 54 9.30 1.70 -1.44
C TYR A 54 7.96 1.61 -2.19
N ALA A 55 6.86 1.97 -1.50
CA ALA A 55 5.51 2.14 -2.04
C ALA A 55 4.98 0.90 -2.80
N VAL A 56 4.64 -0.15 -2.05
CA VAL A 56 4.09 -1.40 -2.60
C VAL A 56 2.60 -1.23 -2.92
N SER A 57 2.17 -1.75 -4.07
CA SER A 57 0.77 -1.86 -4.44
C SER A 57 0.48 -3.22 -5.07
N PHE A 58 -0.64 -3.84 -4.68
CA PHE A 58 -1.16 -5.05 -5.33
C PHE A 58 -2.45 -4.73 -6.10
N SER A 59 -2.68 -5.45 -7.19
CA SER A 59 -4.01 -5.45 -7.84
C SER A 59 -5.07 -6.06 -6.92
N PRO A 60 -6.36 -5.72 -7.09
CA PRO A 60 -7.44 -6.24 -6.24
C PRO A 60 -7.54 -7.77 -6.18
N ASP A 61 -7.17 -8.44 -7.27
CA ASP A 61 -7.12 -9.90 -7.40
C ASP A 61 -5.78 -10.52 -6.96
N MET A 62 -4.86 -9.71 -6.40
CA MET A 62 -3.57 -10.11 -5.85
C MET A 62 -2.62 -10.79 -6.85
N ASN A 63 -2.83 -10.61 -8.15
CA ASN A 63 -2.00 -11.23 -9.19
C ASN A 63 -1.01 -10.28 -9.86
N GLU A 64 -1.04 -9.00 -9.53
CA GLU A 64 -0.06 -8.01 -9.95
C GLU A 64 0.50 -7.28 -8.74
N MET A 65 1.77 -6.92 -8.81
CA MET A 65 2.45 -6.13 -7.80
C MET A 65 3.25 -5.04 -8.48
N TYR A 66 3.20 -3.85 -7.91
CA TYR A 66 3.95 -2.67 -8.29
C TYR A 66 4.73 -2.14 -7.09
N PHE A 67 5.93 -1.63 -7.31
CA PHE A 67 6.71 -0.94 -6.29
C PHE A 67 7.69 0.04 -6.93
N SER A 68 8.11 1.05 -6.19
CA SER A 68 9.09 2.02 -6.66
C SER A 68 10.50 1.56 -6.31
N GLY A 69 11.46 1.84 -7.19
CA GLY A 69 12.85 1.64 -6.86
C GLY A 69 13.76 2.69 -7.48
N ASN A 70 14.82 3.02 -6.76
CA ASN A 70 15.85 3.95 -7.17
C ASN A 70 17.23 3.34 -6.98
N LYS A 71 18.09 3.46 -7.98
CA LYS A 71 19.51 3.12 -7.89
C LYS A 71 20.32 4.38 -8.15
N GLU A 72 21.43 4.54 -7.43
CA GLU A 72 22.31 5.69 -7.57
C GLU A 72 22.60 6.02 -9.04
N GLU A 73 22.52 7.31 -9.39
CA GLU A 73 22.68 7.84 -10.76
C GLU A 73 21.69 7.29 -11.82
N LYS A 74 20.64 6.57 -11.40
CA LYS A 74 19.55 6.14 -12.28
C LYS A 74 18.27 6.90 -11.98
N PRO A 75 17.34 6.98 -12.96
CA PRO A 75 16.02 7.50 -12.68
C PRO A 75 15.25 6.62 -11.69
N GLN A 76 14.32 7.23 -10.96
CA GLN A 76 13.32 6.49 -10.20
C GLN A 76 12.33 5.82 -11.16
N VAL A 77 12.00 4.57 -10.88
CA VAL A 77 11.12 3.76 -11.73
C VAL A 77 10.12 2.97 -10.92
N VAL A 78 8.95 2.71 -11.51
CA VAL A 78 8.00 1.71 -11.03
C VAL A 78 8.36 0.35 -11.63
N TYR A 79 8.60 -0.62 -10.75
CA TYR A 79 8.70 -2.03 -11.07
C TYR A 79 7.32 -2.69 -11.05
N PHE A 80 7.17 -3.73 -11.84
CA PHE A 80 5.97 -4.54 -12.00
C PHE A 80 6.31 -6.02 -12.02
N SER A 81 5.52 -6.82 -11.32
CA SER A 81 5.52 -8.27 -11.45
C SER A 81 4.09 -8.81 -11.54
N ARG A 82 3.93 -9.96 -12.19
CA ARG A 82 2.67 -10.67 -12.34
C ARG A 82 2.79 -12.12 -11.87
N LEU A 83 1.81 -12.57 -11.12
CA LEU A 83 1.57 -13.96 -10.75
C LEU A 83 0.84 -14.68 -11.88
N LYS A 84 1.45 -15.73 -12.43
CA LYS A 84 0.81 -16.63 -13.40
C LYS A 84 1.25 -18.05 -13.13
N ASP A 85 0.30 -18.99 -13.15
CA ASP A 85 0.56 -20.42 -12.90
C ASP A 85 1.31 -20.62 -11.57
N GLU A 86 0.81 -19.95 -10.52
CA GLU A 86 1.39 -19.90 -9.16
C GLU A 86 2.81 -19.31 -9.08
N LYS A 87 3.37 -18.76 -10.17
CA LYS A 87 4.72 -18.20 -10.16
C LYS A 87 4.71 -16.71 -10.48
N TRP A 88 5.34 -15.93 -9.62
CA TRP A 88 5.63 -14.53 -9.91
C TRP A 88 6.73 -14.40 -10.97
N SER A 89 6.56 -13.48 -11.91
CA SER A 89 7.63 -13.08 -12.81
C SER A 89 8.76 -12.35 -12.07
N THR A 90 9.96 -12.32 -12.65
CA THR A 90 10.98 -11.36 -12.20
C THR A 90 10.46 -9.93 -12.42
N PRO A 91 10.60 -9.02 -11.45
CA PRO A 91 10.18 -7.64 -11.60
C PRO A 91 10.81 -6.95 -12.82
N LYS A 92 10.00 -6.17 -13.56
CA LYS A 92 10.41 -5.39 -14.73
C LYS A 92 9.93 -3.95 -14.60
N ILE A 93 10.57 -3.02 -15.29
CA ILE A 93 10.13 -1.62 -15.31
C ILE A 93 8.79 -1.50 -16.06
N ALA A 94 7.81 -0.81 -15.48
CA ALA A 94 6.49 -0.59 -16.08
C ALA A 94 6.52 0.47 -17.20
N ASN A 95 7.22 1.59 -16.99
CA ASN A 95 7.42 2.68 -17.97
C ASN A 95 6.11 3.22 -18.56
N PHE A 96 5.23 3.71 -17.69
CA PHE A 96 3.88 4.17 -18.04
C PHE A 96 3.89 5.38 -18.98
N THR A 97 4.82 6.31 -18.78
CA THR A 97 4.96 7.52 -19.61
C THR A 97 5.70 7.26 -20.92
N LYS A 98 6.24 6.06 -21.12
CA LYS A 98 7.02 5.66 -22.30
C LYS A 98 8.19 6.62 -22.56
N GLY A 99 8.84 7.06 -21.49
CA GLY A 99 9.98 7.99 -21.54
C GLY A 99 9.62 9.46 -21.74
N LYS A 100 8.33 9.84 -21.70
CA LYS A 100 7.94 11.27 -21.69
C LYS A 100 8.37 11.97 -20.40
N LYS A 101 8.51 11.23 -19.30
CA LYS A 101 9.07 11.70 -18.03
C LYS A 101 10.30 10.91 -17.67
N LYS A 102 11.29 11.58 -17.10
CA LYS A 102 12.54 10.96 -16.64
C LYS A 102 12.27 9.98 -15.50
N ASN A 103 11.43 10.35 -14.54
CA ASN A 103 11.17 9.58 -13.32
C ASN A 103 9.69 9.19 -13.22
N GLU A 104 9.44 7.98 -12.72
CA GLU A 104 8.11 7.46 -12.40
C GLU A 104 8.16 6.70 -11.07
N LEU A 105 7.21 6.94 -10.17
CA LEU A 105 7.17 6.33 -8.84
C LEU A 105 5.74 6.25 -8.28
N GLU A 106 5.60 5.49 -7.19
CA GLU A 106 4.39 5.36 -6.38
C GLU A 106 3.17 4.94 -7.19
N GLY A 107 3.33 3.89 -8.01
CA GLY A 107 2.26 3.32 -8.82
C GLY A 107 1.28 2.50 -7.97
N PHE A 108 0.15 3.11 -7.59
CA PHE A 108 -0.93 2.45 -6.86
C PHE A 108 -2.08 2.06 -7.77
N VAL A 109 -2.41 0.76 -7.76
CA VAL A 109 -3.59 0.22 -8.44
C VAL A 109 -4.85 0.65 -7.70
N SER A 110 -5.85 1.15 -8.41
CA SER A 110 -7.15 1.45 -7.82
C SER A 110 -7.85 0.16 -7.35
N LEU A 111 -8.70 0.26 -6.33
CA LEU A 111 -9.36 -0.93 -5.74
C LEU A 111 -10.35 -1.62 -6.69
N ASN A 112 -10.80 -0.93 -7.74
CA ASN A 112 -11.57 -1.54 -8.82
C ASN A 112 -10.69 -2.15 -9.94
N GLY A 113 -9.36 -1.98 -9.88
CA GLY A 113 -8.39 -2.49 -10.84
C GLY A 113 -8.34 -1.74 -12.17
N GLU A 114 -9.15 -0.70 -12.35
CA GLU A 114 -9.31 -0.02 -13.65
C GLU A 114 -8.21 1.00 -13.93
N LYS A 115 -7.52 1.50 -12.91
CA LYS A 115 -6.49 2.53 -13.04
C LYS A 115 -5.25 2.20 -12.22
N ILE A 116 -4.12 2.72 -12.66
CA ILE A 116 -2.97 2.98 -11.78
C ILE A 116 -2.78 4.48 -11.71
N PHE A 117 -2.72 5.01 -10.51
CA PHE A 117 -2.26 6.38 -10.25
C PHE A 117 -0.79 6.33 -9.84
N PHE A 118 0.01 7.29 -10.32
CA PHE A 118 1.44 7.33 -10.08
C PHE A 118 1.97 8.76 -10.21
N THR A 119 3.13 9.03 -9.65
CA THR A 119 3.82 10.32 -9.80
C THR A 119 4.87 10.24 -10.90
N ALA A 120 4.96 11.27 -11.73
CA ALA A 120 6.00 11.37 -12.74
C ALA A 120 6.48 12.80 -12.94
N TYR A 121 7.79 12.96 -13.15
CA TYR A 121 8.48 14.25 -13.15
C TYR A 121 9.85 14.19 -13.83
N ASP A 122 10.40 15.35 -14.20
CA ASP A 122 11.71 15.48 -14.81
C ASP A 122 12.77 16.01 -13.84
N SER A 123 12.39 16.93 -12.94
CA SER A 123 13.28 17.51 -11.92
C SER A 123 12.62 17.57 -10.55
N ILE A 124 13.35 17.12 -9.53
CA ILE A 124 12.86 17.01 -8.16
C ILE A 124 12.46 18.40 -7.64
N PHE A 125 11.34 18.47 -6.91
CA PHE A 125 10.73 19.65 -6.34
C PHE A 125 10.36 20.71 -7.38
N SER A 126 9.89 20.28 -8.55
CA SER A 126 9.53 21.21 -9.62
C SER A 126 8.29 20.84 -10.41
N ASP A 127 8.15 19.55 -10.76
CA ASP A 127 7.13 19.10 -11.70
C ASP A 127 6.56 17.73 -11.35
N GLU A 128 6.65 17.32 -10.08
CA GLU A 128 5.91 16.18 -9.55
C GLU A 128 4.42 16.40 -9.68
N ASN A 129 3.82 15.64 -10.57
CA ASN A 129 2.40 15.64 -10.89
C ASN A 129 1.90 14.21 -10.77
N ILE A 130 0.62 14.04 -10.42
CA ILE A 130 -0.06 12.76 -10.47
C ILE A 130 -0.56 12.49 -11.89
N TRP A 131 -0.24 11.31 -12.38
CA TRP A 131 -0.66 10.75 -13.65
C TRP A 131 -1.47 9.48 -13.40
N TYR A 132 -2.18 9.03 -14.43
CA TYR A 132 -2.81 7.72 -14.40
C TYR A 132 -2.76 7.03 -15.75
N VAL A 133 -2.92 5.71 -15.71
CA VAL A 133 -3.18 4.86 -16.87
C VAL A 133 -4.45 4.07 -16.66
N ASN A 134 -5.23 3.87 -17.73
CA ASN A 134 -6.43 3.05 -17.70
C ASN A 134 -6.11 1.62 -18.12
N ARG A 135 -6.73 0.65 -17.46
CA ARG A 135 -6.59 -0.77 -17.77
C ARG A 135 -7.18 -1.07 -19.15
N LEU A 136 -6.40 -1.75 -19.97
CA LEU A 136 -6.83 -2.40 -21.20
C LEU A 136 -6.73 -3.92 -20.99
N GLU A 137 -7.26 -4.73 -21.92
CA GLU A 137 -7.32 -6.19 -21.76
C GLU A 137 -5.99 -6.82 -21.31
N ASN A 138 -4.87 -6.45 -21.94
CA ASN A 138 -3.55 -7.02 -21.66
C ASN A 138 -2.47 -5.95 -21.46
N SER A 139 -2.84 -4.69 -21.28
CA SER A 139 -1.90 -3.58 -21.19
C SER A 139 -2.52 -2.38 -20.46
N TRP A 140 -1.79 -1.28 -20.42
CA TRP A 140 -2.23 0.01 -19.92
C TRP A 140 -2.36 1.01 -21.08
N SER A 141 -3.23 2.01 -20.94
CA SER A 141 -3.35 3.12 -21.90
C SER A 141 -2.07 3.96 -21.96
N GLU A 142 -2.04 4.97 -22.82
CA GLU A 142 -1.09 6.08 -22.63
C GLU A 142 -1.29 6.71 -21.25
N ALA A 143 -0.20 7.16 -20.63
CA ALA A 143 -0.25 7.93 -19.40
C ALA A 143 -0.94 9.28 -19.63
N ILE A 144 -1.89 9.60 -18.75
CA ILE A 144 -2.67 10.83 -18.75
C ILE A 144 -2.36 11.58 -17.47
N LYS A 145 -1.92 12.83 -17.59
CA LYS A 145 -1.70 13.70 -16.43
C LYS A 145 -3.05 14.10 -15.87
N LEU A 146 -3.23 14.10 -14.55
CA LEU A 146 -4.44 14.68 -13.97
C LEU A 146 -4.46 16.19 -14.18
N ASP A 147 -5.66 16.74 -14.38
CA ASP A 147 -5.86 18.17 -14.52
C ASP A 147 -6.04 18.84 -13.14
N SER A 148 -6.23 20.16 -13.15
CA SER A 148 -6.66 20.92 -11.98
C SER A 148 -7.94 20.36 -11.36
N PRO A 149 -8.10 20.42 -10.03
CA PRO A 149 -7.24 21.14 -9.09
C PRO A 149 -6.12 20.29 -8.46
N ILE A 150 -5.98 19.01 -8.80
CA ILE A 150 -5.01 18.11 -8.14
C ILE A 150 -3.57 18.53 -8.43
N ASN A 151 -3.26 18.83 -9.69
CA ASN A 151 -1.91 19.19 -10.13
C ASN A 151 -1.68 20.71 -10.20
N ASP A 152 -2.45 21.49 -9.43
CA ASP A 152 -2.19 22.93 -9.24
C ASP A 152 -1.04 23.19 -8.24
N ASP A 153 -0.50 22.11 -7.66
CA ASP A 153 0.63 22.07 -6.73
C ASP A 153 1.60 20.94 -7.13
N ILE A 154 2.72 20.82 -6.44
CA ILE A 154 3.68 19.72 -6.56
C ILE A 154 3.20 18.59 -5.63
N VAL A 155 2.84 17.44 -6.19
CA VAL A 155 2.08 16.40 -5.48
C VAL A 155 2.60 14.99 -5.74
N PHE A 156 2.39 14.10 -4.78
CA PHE A 156 2.81 12.70 -4.84
C PHE A 156 2.05 11.75 -3.91
N TYR A 157 2.44 10.48 -3.92
CA TYR A 157 1.95 9.41 -3.07
C TYR A 157 0.43 9.24 -3.14
N SER A 158 -0.08 9.03 -4.36
CA SER A 158 -1.52 9.02 -4.62
C SER A 158 -2.12 7.62 -4.57
N ASN A 159 -3.19 7.42 -3.79
CA ASN A 159 -3.92 6.15 -3.68
C ASN A 159 -5.43 6.38 -3.51
N THR A 160 -6.23 5.33 -3.72
CA THR A 160 -7.70 5.44 -3.74
C THR A 160 -8.35 4.61 -2.66
N SER A 161 -9.47 5.12 -2.13
CA SER A 161 -10.40 4.35 -1.30
C SER A 161 -11.47 3.62 -2.13
N GLU A 162 -12.35 2.85 -1.48
CA GLU A 162 -13.33 1.97 -2.16
C GLU A 162 -14.35 2.74 -3.01
N ASN A 163 -14.72 3.96 -2.61
CA ASN A 163 -15.60 4.83 -3.40
C ASN A 163 -14.85 5.55 -4.55
N GLY A 164 -13.55 5.31 -4.69
CA GLY A 164 -12.68 5.88 -5.70
C GLY A 164 -12.13 7.26 -5.37
N ASP A 165 -12.44 7.85 -4.21
CA ASP A 165 -11.82 9.11 -3.78
C ASP A 165 -10.30 8.96 -3.77
N LEU A 166 -9.61 9.95 -4.35
CA LEU A 166 -8.15 9.95 -4.49
C LEU A 166 -7.53 10.73 -3.35
N PHE A 167 -6.63 10.11 -2.61
CA PHE A 167 -5.84 10.73 -1.54
C PHE A 167 -4.41 10.90 -2.02
N TYR A 168 -3.76 12.01 -1.65
CA TYR A 168 -2.39 12.32 -2.03
C TYR A 168 -1.73 13.28 -1.05
N THR A 169 -0.42 13.42 -1.15
CA THR A 169 0.35 14.39 -0.36
C THR A 169 0.78 15.56 -1.24
N SER A 170 0.59 16.80 -0.76
CA SER A 170 1.23 18.00 -1.31
C SER A 170 2.66 18.09 -0.78
N ILE A 171 3.62 18.19 -1.70
CA ILE A 171 5.04 18.33 -1.37
C ILE A 171 5.32 19.74 -0.85
N SER A 172 4.72 20.77 -1.43
CA SER A 172 4.99 22.16 -1.05
C SER A 172 4.45 22.50 0.34
N GLN A 173 3.31 21.90 0.73
CA GLN A 173 2.67 22.13 2.02
C GLN A 173 3.02 21.06 3.06
N TRP A 174 3.54 19.92 2.61
CA TRP A 174 3.73 18.72 3.42
C TRP A 174 2.46 18.32 4.19
N LYS A 175 1.35 18.29 3.45
CA LYS A 175 0.00 18.00 3.95
C LYS A 175 -0.71 17.02 3.05
N MET A 176 -1.67 16.30 3.62
CA MET A 176 -2.52 15.40 2.85
C MET A 176 -3.80 16.08 2.36
N TYR A 177 -4.18 15.72 1.14
CA TYR A 177 -5.40 16.15 0.48
C TYR A 177 -6.16 14.93 -0.04
N TYR A 178 -7.46 15.11 -0.23
CA TYR A 178 -8.27 14.16 -0.96
C TYR A 178 -9.15 14.86 -2.00
N ALA A 179 -9.39 14.18 -3.10
CA ALA A 179 -10.22 14.62 -4.21
C ALA A 179 -11.40 13.64 -4.34
N PRO A 180 -12.64 14.09 -4.08
CA PRO A 180 -13.82 13.24 -4.23
C PRO A 180 -13.98 12.77 -5.66
N ASN A 181 -14.22 11.48 -5.84
CA ASN A 181 -14.49 10.91 -7.16
C ASN A 181 -15.92 11.22 -7.60
N LYS A 182 -16.06 11.95 -8.70
CA LYS A 182 -17.34 12.26 -9.35
C LYS A 182 -17.34 11.64 -10.75
N ASN A 183 -17.76 10.38 -10.84
CA ASN A 183 -17.84 9.63 -12.10
C ASN A 183 -16.50 9.54 -12.87
N GLY A 184 -15.39 9.38 -12.14
CA GLY A 184 -14.05 9.28 -12.70
C GLY A 184 -13.31 10.62 -12.84
N GLU A 185 -13.98 11.73 -12.50
CA GLU A 185 -13.41 13.08 -12.45
C GLU A 185 -13.20 13.55 -11.00
N PHE A 186 -12.33 14.55 -10.83
CA PHE A 186 -11.93 15.10 -9.53
C PHE A 186 -12.07 16.64 -9.53
N PRO A 187 -13.28 17.18 -9.44
CA PRO A 187 -13.53 18.62 -9.65
C PRO A 187 -13.11 19.52 -8.48
N GLU A 188 -12.82 18.93 -7.32
CA GLU A 188 -12.50 19.64 -6.08
C GLU A 188 -11.48 18.86 -5.26
N VAL A 189 -10.74 19.56 -4.39
CA VAL A 189 -9.76 19.00 -3.46
C VAL A 189 -10.00 19.58 -2.07
N HIS A 190 -9.83 18.75 -1.05
CA HIS A 190 -10.03 19.12 0.35
C HIS A 190 -8.83 18.65 1.16
N GLU A 191 -8.38 19.46 2.13
CA GLU A 191 -7.37 19.00 3.10
C GLU A 191 -7.97 17.84 3.91
N VAL A 192 -7.18 16.79 4.13
CA VAL A 192 -7.64 15.62 4.92
C VAL A 192 -7.91 16.02 6.37
N GLY A 193 -7.11 16.93 6.93
CA GLY A 193 -7.29 17.46 8.29
C GLY A 193 -6.68 16.61 9.40
N ILE A 194 -5.66 15.80 9.10
CA ILE A 194 -4.79 15.17 10.12
C ILE A 194 -3.82 16.21 10.71
N GLU A 195 -3.41 16.03 11.98
CA GLU A 195 -2.53 17.00 12.66
C GLU A 195 -1.15 17.13 12.00
N TYR A 196 -0.54 16.02 11.60
CA TYR A 196 0.74 15.96 10.90
C TYR A 196 0.90 14.62 10.16
N GLY A 197 1.85 14.56 9.22
CA GLY A 197 2.22 13.35 8.48
C GLY A 197 2.09 13.50 6.96
N GLY A 198 2.86 12.69 6.22
CA GLY A 198 2.86 12.62 4.76
C GLY A 198 2.98 11.17 4.28
N HIS A 199 3.10 11.00 2.95
CA HIS A 199 3.03 9.69 2.29
C HIS A 199 1.83 8.86 2.76
N GLY A 200 0.67 9.49 2.78
CA GLY A 200 -0.51 8.89 3.37
C GLY A 200 -1.10 7.75 2.54
N PHE A 201 -1.49 6.67 3.21
CA PHE A 201 -2.27 5.59 2.61
C PHE A 201 -3.65 5.50 3.27
N ILE A 202 -4.70 5.75 2.50
CA ILE A 202 -6.08 5.62 2.94
C ILE A 202 -6.49 4.15 2.97
N SER A 203 -7.10 3.72 4.07
CA SER A 203 -7.79 2.42 4.11
C SER A 203 -8.92 2.36 3.07
N PRO A 204 -9.24 1.19 2.48
CA PRO A 204 -10.36 1.05 1.55
C PRO A 204 -11.68 1.65 2.06
N SER A 205 -12.00 1.40 3.33
CA SER A 205 -13.19 1.88 4.04
C SER A 205 -13.14 3.35 4.47
N GLN A 206 -12.01 4.02 4.28
CA GLN A 206 -11.73 5.37 4.80
C GLN A 206 -11.89 5.50 6.33
N ASP A 207 -11.70 4.44 7.10
CA ASP A 207 -11.84 4.46 8.57
C ASP A 207 -10.51 4.71 9.30
N PHE A 208 -9.38 4.59 8.59
CA PHE A 208 -8.07 5.04 9.04
C PHE A 208 -7.17 5.47 7.87
N ILE A 209 -6.13 6.25 8.19
CA ILE A 209 -5.03 6.63 7.31
C ILE A 209 -3.72 6.23 7.99
N LEU A 210 -2.81 5.64 7.24
CA LEU A 210 -1.42 5.44 7.64
C LEU A 210 -0.58 6.58 7.09
N VAL A 211 0.34 7.12 7.87
CA VAL A 211 1.28 8.17 7.46
C VAL A 211 2.66 7.89 8.00
N ASP A 212 3.70 8.43 7.36
CA ASP A 212 4.97 8.65 8.04
C ASP A 212 5.11 10.10 8.50
N ALA A 213 5.70 10.26 9.67
CA ALA A 213 5.91 11.55 10.32
C ALA A 213 7.23 11.54 11.09
N GLN A 214 7.77 12.74 11.36
CA GLN A 214 8.97 12.86 12.17
C GLN A 214 8.72 12.32 13.59
N LYS A 215 9.69 11.60 14.13
CA LYS A 215 9.61 11.00 15.46
C LYS A 215 9.43 12.06 16.55
N GLU A 216 8.55 11.80 17.52
CA GLU A 216 8.18 12.77 18.59
C GLU A 216 9.35 13.17 19.50
N ASN A 217 10.39 12.32 19.60
CA ASN A 217 11.50 12.47 20.54
C ASN A 217 12.86 12.15 19.89
N GLU A 218 13.49 13.09 19.15
CA GLU A 218 14.95 13.29 19.11
C GLU A 218 15.42 14.29 18.02
N GLU A 219 16.66 14.77 18.16
CA GLU A 219 17.39 15.70 17.28
C GLU A 219 17.69 15.14 15.86
N THR A 220 17.23 13.93 15.54
CA THR A 220 17.41 13.28 14.23
C THR A 220 16.21 13.48 13.31
N LYS A 221 16.43 13.39 12.00
CA LYS A 221 15.39 13.51 10.97
C LYS A 221 14.62 12.20 10.73
N ASP A 222 14.62 11.30 11.70
CA ASP A 222 14.03 9.96 11.55
C ASP A 222 12.50 10.01 11.53
N ARG A 223 11.90 9.07 10.80
CA ARG A 223 10.45 8.99 10.59
C ARG A 223 9.90 7.69 11.13
N ASP A 224 8.72 7.75 11.73
CA ASP A 224 7.95 6.59 12.22
C ASP A 224 6.62 6.52 11.48
N ILE A 225 6.08 5.31 11.32
CA ILE A 225 4.72 5.09 10.82
C ILE A 225 3.72 5.31 11.95
N HIS A 226 2.71 6.11 11.64
CA HIS A 226 1.58 6.42 12.50
C HIS A 226 0.27 6.05 11.81
N VAL A 227 -0.79 5.88 12.60
CA VAL A 227 -2.16 5.71 12.14
C VAL A 227 -3.07 6.81 12.71
N CYS A 228 -3.91 7.39 11.86
CA CYS A 228 -5.01 8.28 12.25
C CYS A 228 -6.32 7.54 12.03
N PHE A 229 -7.17 7.42 13.04
CA PHE A 229 -8.51 6.83 12.92
C PHE A 229 -9.55 7.90 12.63
N LYS A 230 -10.57 7.54 11.85
CA LYS A 230 -11.71 8.42 11.61
C LYS A 230 -12.75 8.24 12.71
N ASP A 231 -13.10 9.34 13.37
CA ASP A 231 -14.15 9.37 14.38
C ASP A 231 -15.55 9.42 13.76
N LYS A 232 -16.58 9.18 14.60
CA LYS A 232 -17.98 9.11 14.15
C LYS A 232 -18.52 10.43 13.59
N ASP A 233 -17.93 11.55 13.98
CA ASP A 233 -18.27 12.88 13.46
C ASP A 233 -17.54 13.21 12.15
N GLY A 234 -16.68 12.30 11.67
CA GLY A 234 -15.91 12.44 10.44
C GLY A 234 -14.54 13.09 10.62
N THR A 235 -14.18 13.51 11.83
CA THR A 235 -12.84 14.06 12.13
C THR A 235 -11.79 12.94 12.23
N TRP A 236 -10.52 13.31 12.10
CA TRP A 236 -9.41 12.38 12.27
C TRP A 236 -8.82 12.52 13.67
N SER A 237 -8.50 11.39 14.30
CA SER A 237 -7.72 11.34 15.51
C SER A 237 -6.34 11.96 15.29
N LYS A 238 -5.65 12.28 16.40
CA LYS A 238 -4.21 12.52 16.34
C LYS A 238 -3.48 11.29 15.76
N PRO A 239 -2.34 11.47 15.06
CA PRO A 239 -1.51 10.35 14.64
C PRO A 239 -1.05 9.53 15.86
N ILE A 240 -1.26 8.22 15.81
CA ILE A 240 -0.86 7.29 16.87
C ILE A 240 0.29 6.42 16.33
N ASN A 241 1.41 6.38 17.05
CA ASN A 241 2.58 5.60 16.67
C ASN A 241 2.25 4.09 16.62
N LEU A 242 2.66 3.38 15.56
CA LEU A 242 2.38 1.94 15.41
C LEU A 242 3.21 1.01 16.31
N GLY A 243 4.13 1.57 17.09
CA GLY A 243 4.96 0.87 18.07
C GLY A 243 6.06 0.01 17.47
N ASP A 244 6.84 -0.61 18.36
CA ASP A 244 8.12 -1.27 18.05
C ASP A 244 8.04 -2.49 17.12
N ALA A 245 6.83 -2.98 16.82
CA ALA A 245 6.64 -4.05 15.84
C ALA A 245 6.81 -3.53 14.40
N VAL A 246 6.51 -2.25 14.17
CA VAL A 246 6.62 -1.56 12.87
C VAL A 246 7.80 -0.60 12.91
N ASN A 247 7.83 0.27 13.91
CA ASN A 247 8.81 1.34 14.03
C ASN A 247 10.07 0.85 14.72
N SER A 248 11.21 1.42 14.35
CA SER A 248 12.51 0.98 14.88
C SER A 248 13.41 2.17 15.24
N LYS A 249 14.73 1.91 15.27
CA LYS A 249 15.74 2.97 15.37
C LYS A 249 16.08 3.59 14.00
N PHE A 250 15.56 3.02 12.92
CA PHE A 250 15.73 3.49 11.55
C PHE A 250 14.51 4.28 11.13
N ALA A 251 14.60 5.04 10.04
CA ALA A 251 13.43 5.70 9.47
C ALA A 251 12.53 4.69 8.75
N GLU A 252 11.24 4.72 9.04
CA GLU A 252 10.19 4.02 8.32
C GLU A 252 9.32 4.98 7.50
N THR A 253 9.06 4.64 6.23
CA THR A 253 8.31 5.50 5.30
C THR A 253 7.39 4.71 4.36
N CYS A 254 6.51 5.45 3.68
CA CYS A 254 5.71 4.95 2.57
C CYS A 254 4.85 3.72 2.96
N PRO A 255 4.00 3.83 4.00
CA PRO A 255 3.14 2.72 4.42
C PRO A 255 2.08 2.41 3.37
N SER A 256 1.74 1.13 3.20
CA SER A 256 0.70 0.69 2.25
C SER A 256 0.08 -0.64 2.69
N LEU A 257 -1.13 -0.94 2.24
CA LEU A 257 -1.83 -2.18 2.56
C LEU A 257 -2.12 -3.01 1.32
N THR A 258 -2.23 -4.33 1.51
CA THR A 258 -2.87 -5.18 0.51
C THR A 258 -4.36 -4.84 0.38
N PRO A 259 -4.97 -4.99 -0.80
CA PRO A 259 -6.40 -4.77 -1.01
C PRO A 259 -7.32 -5.56 -0.08
N ASP A 260 -6.88 -6.75 0.37
CA ASP A 260 -7.62 -7.57 1.33
C ASP A 260 -7.40 -7.17 2.81
N GLY A 261 -6.61 -6.12 3.06
CA GLY A 261 -6.34 -5.54 4.37
C GLY A 261 -5.50 -6.44 5.29
N LYS A 262 -4.90 -7.52 4.80
CA LYS A 262 -4.19 -8.49 5.65
C LYS A 262 -2.75 -8.09 5.98
N TYR A 263 -2.06 -7.41 5.08
CA TYR A 263 -0.64 -7.12 5.23
C TYR A 263 -0.34 -5.64 5.05
N LEU A 264 0.45 -5.11 5.98
CA LEU A 264 1.05 -3.79 5.93
C LEU A 264 2.45 -3.91 5.34
N PHE A 265 2.74 -3.04 4.39
CA PHE A 265 4.04 -2.83 3.79
C PHE A 265 4.56 -1.45 4.14
N PHE A 266 5.86 -1.31 4.30
CA PHE A 266 6.54 -0.04 4.53
C PHE A 266 8.01 -0.18 4.13
N SER A 267 8.71 0.94 4.02
CA SER A 267 10.13 0.97 3.68
C SER A 267 10.92 1.31 4.94
N ARG A 268 12.07 0.69 5.17
CA ARG A 268 12.93 0.97 6.32
C ARG A 268 14.36 1.24 5.88
N TYR A 269 14.93 2.35 6.35
CA TYR A 269 16.29 2.78 6.03
C TYR A 269 17.36 2.12 6.91
N ASP A 270 17.56 0.81 6.74
CA ASP A 270 18.48 0.02 7.56
C ASP A 270 19.75 -0.44 6.84
N GLU A 271 19.96 0.01 5.59
CA GLU A 271 21.15 -0.28 4.80
C GLU A 271 22.16 0.87 4.79
N GLU A 272 23.43 0.53 4.50
CA GLU A 272 24.49 1.51 4.27
C GLU A 272 24.15 2.44 3.08
N GLY A 273 24.60 3.69 3.15
CA GLY A 273 24.35 4.68 2.10
C GLY A 273 22.96 5.31 2.14
N GLY A 274 22.16 5.06 3.18
CA GLY A 274 20.81 5.64 3.30
C GLY A 274 19.81 5.02 2.34
N LEU A 275 19.97 3.72 2.06
CA LEU A 275 19.04 2.92 1.26
C LEU A 275 18.00 2.27 2.18
N SER A 276 16.89 1.84 1.57
CA SER A 276 15.81 1.15 2.28
C SER A 276 15.40 -0.13 1.59
N ASN A 277 14.99 -1.09 2.39
CA ASN A 277 14.28 -2.28 1.95
C ASN A 277 12.78 -2.15 2.23
N ILE A 278 11.99 -2.95 1.50
CA ILE A 278 10.57 -3.13 1.77
C ILE A 278 10.43 -4.17 2.87
N TYR A 279 9.70 -3.80 3.90
CA TYR A 279 9.28 -4.64 5.00
C TYR A 279 7.78 -4.92 4.90
N TRP A 280 7.36 -6.06 5.44
CA TRP A 280 5.95 -6.39 5.59
C TRP A 280 5.65 -7.06 6.93
N ILE A 281 4.41 -6.91 7.37
CA ILE A 281 3.88 -7.40 8.65
C ILE A 281 2.38 -7.64 8.54
N SER A 282 1.81 -8.48 9.41
CA SER A 282 0.36 -8.57 9.57
C SER A 282 -0.24 -7.20 9.92
N ALA A 283 -1.28 -6.80 9.20
CA ALA A 283 -1.99 -5.54 9.43
C ALA A 283 -2.77 -5.52 10.76
N GLU A 284 -2.86 -6.65 11.47
CA GLU A 284 -3.45 -6.71 12.82
C GLU A 284 -2.78 -5.76 13.82
N VAL A 285 -1.53 -5.34 13.57
CA VAL A 285 -0.84 -4.33 14.39
C VAL A 285 -1.63 -3.02 14.49
N ILE A 286 -2.36 -2.64 13.44
CA ILE A 286 -3.20 -1.43 13.42
C ILE A 286 -4.36 -1.57 14.42
N ASN A 287 -4.99 -2.74 14.47
CA ASN A 287 -6.10 -3.01 15.38
C ASN A 287 -5.66 -3.06 16.85
N LYS A 288 -4.44 -3.54 17.13
CA LYS A 288 -3.87 -3.54 18.49
C LYS A 288 -3.74 -2.12 19.01
N VAL A 289 -3.18 -1.21 18.21
CA VAL A 289 -3.07 0.21 18.55
C VAL A 289 -4.45 0.83 18.78
N LYS A 290 -5.41 0.54 17.89
CA LYS A 290 -6.81 0.97 18.05
C LYS A 290 -7.36 0.57 19.43
N SER A 291 -7.26 -0.71 19.80
CA SER A 291 -7.82 -1.20 21.07
C SER A 291 -7.22 -0.54 22.31
N VAL A 292 -5.89 -0.33 22.33
CA VAL A 292 -5.21 0.28 23.48
C VAL A 292 -5.64 1.73 23.68
N GLU A 293 -5.87 2.47 22.59
CA GLU A 293 -6.20 3.89 22.67
C GLU A 293 -7.68 4.11 23.02
N PHE A 294 -8.58 3.26 22.54
CA PHE A 294 -9.99 3.31 22.95
C PHE A 294 -10.22 2.82 24.38
N ASP A 295 -9.37 1.97 24.96
CA ASP A 295 -9.44 1.57 26.37
C ASP A 295 -8.94 2.67 27.34
N ARG A 296 -8.27 3.72 26.82
CA ARG A 296 -7.75 4.85 27.61
C ARG A 296 -8.77 5.99 27.77
N HIS A 297 -9.96 5.90 27.20
CA HIS A 297 -11.01 6.94 27.23
C HIS A 297 -12.34 6.38 27.77
#